data_AF-A0A5N5H924-F1
#
_entry.id   AF-A0A5N5H924-F1
#
_cell.length_a   1.000
_cell.length_b   1.000
_cell.length_c   1.000
_cell.angle_alpha   90.00
_cell.angle_beta   90.00
_cell.angle_gamma   90.00
#
_symmetry.space_group_name_H-M   'P 1'
#
loop_
_entity.id
_entity.type
_entity.pdbx_description
1 polymer ?
#
loop_
_entity_poly.entity_id
_entity_poly.type
_entity_poly.pdbx_seq_one_letter_code
_entity_poly.pdbx_strand_id
1 'polypeptide(L)'
;MYHPMTFELFCQGVADYGPFWDHVLGFWKARIGTMKQEPVFYVKRLAEFVGQPFSAEEESEGVVDQIIKLCSQIGDWKHHFTDEMAKRVDHITGEKIKGSGLTFG
;
A
#
# COMPACT_ATOMS: atom_id res chain seq x y z
N MET A 1 -1.41 24.06 -4.43
CA MET A 1 -2.29 24.15 -5.61
C MET A 1 -2.23 22.79 -6.30
N TYR A 2 -3.26 21.96 -6.15
CA TYR A 2 -3.35 20.67 -6.84
C TYR A 2 -3.49 20.93 -8.35
N HIS A 3 -2.66 20.30 -9.18
CA HIS A 3 -2.69 20.51 -10.62
C HIS A 3 -3.60 19.46 -11.27
N PRO A 4 -4.71 19.84 -11.94
CA PRO A 4 -5.67 18.87 -12.52
C PRO A 4 -5.02 17.86 -13.45
N MET A 5 -4.03 18.30 -14.24
CA MET A 5 -3.22 17.43 -15.12
C MET A 5 -2.53 16.27 -14.39
N THR A 6 -2.09 16.43 -13.14
CA THR A 6 -1.38 15.38 -12.40
C THR A 6 -2.31 14.24 -11.99
N PHE A 7 -3.57 14.55 -11.66
CA PHE A 7 -4.58 13.55 -11.36
C PHE A 7 -5.04 12.80 -12.63
N GLU A 8 -5.21 13.50 -13.74
CA GLU A 8 -5.57 12.88 -15.02
C GLU A 8 -4.50 11.87 -15.49
N LEU A 9 -3.22 12.24 -15.40
CA LEU A 9 -2.11 11.34 -15.72
C LEU A 9 -2.09 10.10 -14.82
N PHE A 10 -2.35 10.28 -13.52
CA PHE A 10 -2.49 9.17 -12.56
C PHE A 10 -3.67 8.24 -12.95
N CYS A 11 -4.84 8.79 -13.27
CA CYS A 11 -6.00 7.99 -13.70
C CYS A 11 -5.72 7.19 -14.99
N GLN A 12 -4.95 7.76 -15.91
CA GLN A 12 -4.51 7.09 -17.14
C GLN A 12 -3.40 6.04 -16.89
N GLY A 13 -2.86 5.98 -15.68
CA GLY A 13 -1.78 5.08 -15.29
C GLY A 13 -0.40 5.52 -15.78
N VAL A 14 -0.27 6.77 -16.24
CA VAL A 14 1.01 7.35 -16.68
C VAL A 14 1.79 7.81 -15.47
N ALA A 15 2.85 7.08 -15.14
CA ALA A 15 3.79 7.41 -14.07
C ALA A 15 5.24 7.23 -14.57
N ASP A 16 6.18 7.94 -13.94
CA ASP A 16 7.60 7.95 -14.33
C ASP A 16 8.26 6.55 -14.33
N TYR A 17 7.64 5.57 -13.66
CA TYR A 17 8.16 4.20 -13.49
C TYR A 17 7.33 3.13 -14.22
N GLY A 18 6.53 3.52 -15.22
CA GLY A 18 5.71 2.60 -16.03
C GLY A 18 4.22 2.59 -15.64
N PRO A 19 3.40 1.72 -16.25
CA PRO A 19 1.95 1.71 -16.01
C PRO A 19 1.67 1.46 -14.54
N PHE A 20 1.19 2.49 -13.83
CA PHE A 20 1.00 2.46 -12.38
C PHE A 20 0.20 1.23 -11.94
N TRP A 21 -0.86 0.90 -12.68
CA TRP A 21 -1.74 -0.22 -12.38
C TRP A 21 -1.09 -1.59 -12.55
N ASP A 22 -0.20 -1.76 -13.54
CA ASP A 22 0.51 -3.04 -13.73
C ASP A 22 1.53 -3.26 -12.61
N HIS A 23 2.19 -2.19 -12.16
CA HIS A 23 3.09 -2.22 -11.01
C HIS A 23 2.32 -2.54 -9.71
N VAL A 24 1.18 -1.88 -9.47
CA VAL A 24 0.32 -2.14 -8.31
C VAL A 24 -0.20 -3.57 -8.31
N LEU A 25 -0.66 -4.09 -9.45
CA LEU A 25 -1.15 -5.46 -9.58
C LEU A 25 -0.03 -6.49 -9.39
N GLY A 26 1.17 -6.24 -9.92
CA GLY A 26 2.35 -7.09 -9.73
C GLY A 26 2.73 -7.18 -8.25
N PHE A 27 2.79 -6.02 -7.58
CA PHE A 27 3.02 -5.96 -6.14
C PHE A 27 1.93 -6.70 -5.36
N TRP A 28 0.64 -6.50 -5.67
CA TRP A 28 -0.47 -7.14 -4.96
C TRP A 28 -0.49 -8.67 -5.12
N LYS A 29 -0.22 -9.18 -6.32
CA LYS A 29 -0.12 -10.63 -6.56
C LYS A 29 1.03 -11.27 -5.78
N ALA A 30 2.18 -10.59 -5.71
CA ALA A 30 3.28 -11.00 -4.83
C ALA A 30 2.91 -10.89 -3.33
N ARG A 31 2.08 -9.90 -2.98
CA ARG A 31 1.65 -9.59 -1.62
C ARG A 31 0.61 -10.55 -1.05
N ILE A 32 -0.36 -11.06 -1.83
CA ILE A 32 -1.33 -12.07 -1.34
C ILE A 32 -0.66 -13.40 -1.04
N GLY A 33 0.36 -13.76 -1.81
CA GLY A 33 1.14 -14.98 -1.57
C GLY A 33 1.97 -14.93 -0.28
N THR A 34 2.32 -13.73 0.19
CA THR A 34 3.22 -13.49 1.33
C THR A 34 2.48 -13.03 2.60
N MET A 35 1.47 -12.15 2.50
CA MET A 35 0.80 -11.54 3.66
C MET A 35 -0.32 -12.38 4.32
N LYS A 36 -0.27 -13.72 4.22
CA LYS A 36 -1.06 -14.59 5.12
C LYS A 36 -0.42 -14.77 6.50
N GLN A 37 0.80 -14.25 6.69
CA GLN A 37 1.57 -14.34 7.93
C GLN A 37 1.49 -13.02 8.71
N GLU A 38 1.59 -13.10 10.04
CA GLU A 38 1.42 -11.96 10.93
C GLU A 38 2.41 -10.83 10.62
N PRO A 39 1.98 -9.55 10.52
CA PRO A 39 2.85 -8.41 10.21
C PRO A 39 4.09 -8.30 11.11
N VAL A 40 3.93 -8.70 12.38
CA VAL A 40 5.00 -8.79 13.39
C VAL A 40 6.16 -9.67 12.92
N PHE A 41 5.85 -10.82 12.32
CA PHE A 41 6.86 -11.76 11.84
C PHE A 41 7.75 -11.14 10.76
N TYR A 42 7.15 -10.44 9.80
CA TYR A 42 7.89 -9.83 8.70
C TYR A 42 8.73 -8.64 9.14
N VAL A 43 8.20 -7.80 10.04
CA VAL A 43 8.95 -6.65 10.56
C VAL A 43 10.18 -7.12 11.32
N LYS A 44 10.06 -8.15 12.16
CA LYS A 44 11.22 -8.74 12.86
C LYS A 44 12.22 -9.40 11.89
N ARG A 45 11.74 -10.18 10.93
CA ARG A 45 12.60 -10.84 9.94
C ARG A 45 13.35 -9.85 9.05
N LEU A 46 12.75 -8.71 8.73
CA LEU A 46 13.42 -7.64 7.99
C LEU A 46 14.50 -6.96 8.85
N ALA A 47 14.20 -6.72 10.13
CA ALA A 47 15.15 -6.14 11.07
C ALA A 47 16.40 -7.04 11.22
N GLU A 48 16.20 -8.36 11.32
CA GLU A 48 17.26 -9.36 11.28
C GLU A 48 18.07 -9.32 9.97
N PHE A 49 17.38 -9.26 8.82
CA PHE A 49 18.03 -9.22 7.51
C PHE A 49 18.91 -7.98 7.30
N VAL A 50 18.47 -6.82 7.83
CA VAL A 50 19.22 -5.56 7.79
C VAL A 50 20.36 -5.53 8.84
N GLY A 51 20.44 -6.55 9.70
CA GLY A 51 21.46 -6.63 10.75
C GLY A 51 21.16 -5.73 11.96
N GLN A 52 19.89 -5.37 12.15
CA GLN A 52 19.39 -4.55 13.25
C GLN A 52 18.18 -5.22 13.91
N PRO A 53 18.36 -6.39 14.56
CA PRO A 53 17.26 -7.06 15.25
C PRO A 53 16.76 -6.22 16.42
N PHE A 54 15.46 -6.31 16.72
CA PHE A 54 14.87 -5.65 17.88
C PHE A 54 15.41 -6.24 19.19
N SER A 55 15.66 -5.37 20.16
CA SER A 55 15.97 -5.74 21.54
C SER A 55 14.70 -6.13 22.30
N ALA A 56 14.87 -6.87 23.41
CA ALA A 56 13.74 -7.25 24.27
C ALA A 56 13.01 -6.04 24.88
N GLU A 57 13.73 -4.94 25.11
CA GLU A 57 13.17 -3.68 25.60
C GLU A 57 12.26 -3.06 24.55
N GLU A 58 12.74 -2.88 23.31
CA GLU A 58 11.94 -2.35 22.19
C GLU A 58 10.70 -3.20 21.89
N GLU A 59 10.82 -4.53 22.01
CA GLU A 59 9.67 -5.42 21.87
C GLU A 59 8.64 -5.21 23.00
N SER A 60 9.09 -5.06 24.24
CA SER A 60 8.23 -4.81 25.39
C SER A 60 7.57 -3.42 25.38
N GLU A 61 8.24 -2.43 24.80
CA GLU A 61 7.72 -1.09 24.55
C GLU A 61 6.75 -1.03 23.36
N GLY A 62 6.59 -2.14 22.64
CA GLY A 62 5.68 -2.24 21.49
C GLY A 62 6.17 -1.48 20.27
N VAL A 63 7.48 -1.28 20.11
CA VAL A 63 8.06 -0.58 18.94
C VAL A 63 7.64 -1.26 17.63
N VAL A 64 7.59 -2.60 17.62
CA VAL A 64 7.13 -3.38 16.45
C VAL A 64 5.68 -3.04 16.09
N ASP A 65 4.80 -2.92 17.08
CA ASP A 65 3.40 -2.55 16.86
C ASP A 65 3.25 -1.10 16.39
N GLN A 66 4.10 -0.19 16.87
CA GLN A 66 4.14 1.19 16.41
C GLN A 66 4.57 1.29 14.93
N ILE A 67 5.58 0.51 14.53
CA ILE A 67 6.01 0.41 13.12
C ILE A 67 4.88 -0.16 12.26
N ILE A 68 4.24 -1.24 12.71
CA ILE A 68 3.10 -1.82 11.99
C ILE A 68 1.97 -0.80 11.86
N LYS A 69 1.64 -0.08 12.93
CA LYS A 69 0.60 0.95 12.93
C LYS A 69 0.93 2.09 11.97
N LEU A 70 2.18 2.55 11.95
CA LEU A 70 2.67 3.57 11.00
C LEU A 70 2.52 3.09 9.55
N CYS A 71 2.94 1.86 9.25
CA CYS A 71 2.82 1.27 7.92
C CYS A 71 1.36 0.91 7.54
N SER A 72 0.47 0.81 8.52
CA SER A 72 -0.96 0.50 8.34
C SER A 72 -1.83 1.73 8.08
N GLN A 73 -1.27 2.94 8.03
CA GLN A 73 -1.98 4.17 7.67
C GLN A 73 -2.30 4.25 6.16
N ILE A 74 -2.86 3.18 5.60
CA ILE A 74 -3.52 3.18 4.30
C ILE A 74 -4.88 3.86 4.50
N GLY A 75 -4.98 5.16 4.21
CA GLY A 75 -6.25 5.87 4.35
C GLY A 75 -6.22 7.38 4.16
N ASP A 76 -5.05 8.02 4.32
CA ASP A 76 -4.97 9.49 4.23
C ASP A 76 -5.11 10.08 2.84
N TRP A 77 -5.13 9.24 1.80
CA TRP A 77 -5.45 9.67 0.44
C TRP A 77 -6.83 10.35 0.37
N LYS A 78 -7.76 9.99 1.25
CA LYS A 78 -9.09 10.62 1.35
C LYS A 78 -9.04 12.07 1.82
N HIS A 79 -8.02 12.46 2.58
CA HIS A 79 -7.79 13.87 2.96
C HIS A 79 -7.15 14.69 1.83
N HIS A 80 -6.57 14.02 0.83
CA HIS A 80 -5.88 14.62 -0.29
C HIS A 80 -6.73 14.68 -1.58
N PHE A 81 -7.82 13.90 -1.67
CA PHE A 81 -8.74 13.91 -2.79
C PHE A 81 -10.09 14.53 -2.43
N THR A 82 -10.71 15.18 -3.41
CA THR A 82 -12.13 15.53 -3.32
C THR A 82 -12.98 14.27 -3.44
N ASP A 83 -14.23 14.32 -2.97
CA ASP A 83 -15.16 13.19 -3.08
C ASP A 83 -15.32 12.68 -4.53
N GLU A 84 -15.32 13.57 -5.50
CA GLU A 84 -15.40 13.22 -6.92
C GLU A 84 -14.14 12.53 -7.43
N MET A 85 -12.96 12.99 -7.00
CA MET A 85 -11.69 12.32 -7.33
C MET A 85 -11.62 10.94 -6.69
N ALA A 86 -12.06 10.80 -5.43
CA ALA A 86 -12.13 9.53 -4.72
C ALA A 86 -13.05 8.52 -5.45
N LYS A 87 -14.28 8.93 -5.78
CA LYS A 87 -15.22 8.09 -6.55
C LYS A 87 -14.64 7.65 -7.89
N ARG A 88 -13.92 8.55 -8.58
CA ARG A 88 -13.29 8.24 -9.88
C ARG A 88 -12.15 7.24 -9.73
N VAL A 89 -11.33 7.37 -8.70
CA VAL A 89 -10.28 6.39 -8.38
C VAL A 89 -10.89 5.04 -8.01
N ASP A 90 -11.96 5.01 -7.21
CA ASP A 90 -12.67 3.78 -6.85
C ASP A 90 -13.23 3.08 -8.10
N HIS A 91 -13.82 3.83 -9.02
CA HIS A 91 -14.34 3.31 -10.29
C HIS A 91 -13.23 2.69 -11.15
N ILE A 92 -12.14 3.42 -11.39
CA ILE A 92 -11.00 2.94 -12.18
C ILE A 92 -10.39 1.70 -11.54
N THR A 93 -10.23 1.71 -10.21
CA THR A 93 -9.69 0.59 -9.45
C THR A 93 -10.58 -0.65 -9.64
N GLY A 94 -11.90 -0.50 -9.52
CA GLY A 94 -12.86 -1.57 -9.75
C GLY A 94 -12.79 -2.16 -11.15
N GLU A 95 -12.69 -1.31 -12.18
CA GLU A 95 -12.55 -1.76 -13.57
C GLU A 95 -11.22 -2.48 -13.83
N LYS A 96 -10.10 -1.95 -13.31
CA LYS A 96 -8.76 -2.51 -13.50
C LYS A 96 -8.57 -3.84 -12.76
N ILE A 97 -9.27 -4.02 -11.64
CA ILE A 97 -9.18 -5.22 -10.80
C ILE A 97 -10.19 -6.29 -11.21
N LYS A 98 -11.26 -5.93 -11.91
CA LYS A 98 -12.23 -6.89 -12.45
C LYS A 98 -11.52 -7.94 -13.31
N GLY A 99 -11.68 -9.21 -12.96
CA GLY A 99 -11.05 -10.34 -13.66
C GLY A 99 -9.62 -10.67 -13.23
N SER A 100 -9.01 -9.88 -12.34
CA SER A 100 -7.69 -10.19 -11.76
C SER A 100 -7.73 -11.21 -10.61
N GLY A 101 -8.93 -11.53 -10.12
CA GLY A 101 -9.14 -12.39 -8.94
C GLY A 101 -8.94 -11.69 -7.60
N LEU A 102 -8.63 -10.39 -7.58
CA LEU A 102 -8.54 -9.60 -6.34
C LEU A 102 -9.93 -9.16 -5.90
N THR A 103 -10.27 -9.42 -4.64
CA THR A 103 -11.48 -8.92 -3.98
C THR A 103 -11.04 -8.07 -2.79
N PHE A 104 -11.49 -6.82 -2.73
CA PHE A 104 -11.38 -6.03 -1.51
C PHE A 104 -12.50 -6.48 -0.58
N GLY A 105 -12.15 -7.23 0.47
CA GLY A 105 -13.03 -7.60 1.57
C GLY A 105 -12.97 -6.58 2.68
#